data_AF-A0A832GXN9-F1
#
_entry.id   AF-A0A832GXN9-F1
#
_cell.length_a   1.000
_cell.length_b   1.000
_cell.length_c   1.000
_cell.angle_alpha   90.00
_cell.angle_beta   90.00
_cell.angle_gamma   90.00
#
_symmetry.space_group_name_H-M   'P 1'
#
loop_
_entity.id
_entity.type
_entity.pdbx_description
1 polymer ?
#
loop_
_entity_poly.entity_id
_entity_poly.type
_entity_poly.pdbx_seq_one_letter_code
_entity_poly.pdbx_strand_id
1 'polypeptide(L)'
;MIRREVSLWIGAARGDLLDAEDALERGRWFRTAFFAQQTVEKAFKALFFVAKRGEPPKIRAVTELYAILKESGFAPSPELEEQSRVLNKYYTVTRYPDAANGLPSESVDRVEAERAYNLARRVLEHVERYAEQGPRSCGAALGRAIEEG
;
A
#
# COMPACT_ATOMS: atom_id res chain seq x y z
N MET A 1 14.30 -10.25 -15.18
CA MET A 1 14.76 -10.45 -13.79
C MET A 1 14.39 -9.20 -13.00
N ILE A 2 13.62 -9.34 -11.92
CA ILE A 2 13.23 -8.22 -11.04
C ILE A 2 14.49 -7.68 -10.35
N ARG A 3 14.63 -6.35 -10.26
CA ARG A 3 15.76 -5.70 -9.58
C ARG A 3 15.78 -6.10 -8.10
N ARG A 4 16.98 -6.33 -7.53
CA ARG A 4 17.16 -6.77 -6.14
C ARG A 4 16.45 -5.85 -5.15
N GLU A 5 16.50 -4.55 -5.40
CA GLU A 5 15.85 -3.51 -4.58
C GLU A 5 14.34 -3.75 -4.50
N VAL A 6 13.69 -4.01 -5.65
CA VAL A 6 12.25 -4.27 -5.70
C VAL A 6 11.89 -5.48 -4.84
N SER A 7 12.66 -6.58 -4.95
CA SER A 7 12.44 -7.78 -4.14
C SER A 7 12.61 -7.51 -2.63
N LEU A 8 13.57 -6.68 -2.24
CA LEU A 8 13.77 -6.30 -0.84
C LEU A 8 12.60 -5.47 -0.30
N TRP A 9 12.11 -4.49 -1.05
CA TRP A 9 10.98 -3.66 -0.64
C TRP A 9 9.66 -4.42 -0.61
N ILE A 10 9.39 -5.30 -1.60
CA ILE A 10 8.23 -6.19 -1.58
C ILE A 10 8.33 -7.19 -0.42
N GLY A 11 9.50 -7.77 -0.18
CA GLY A 11 9.73 -8.65 0.97
C GLY A 11 9.44 -7.96 2.31
N ALA A 12 9.87 -6.71 2.46
CA ALA A 12 9.57 -5.92 3.65
C ALA A 12 8.07 -5.59 3.77
N ALA A 13 7.38 -5.32 2.67
CA ALA A 13 5.93 -5.10 2.66
C ALA A 13 5.15 -6.38 3.04
N ARG A 14 5.58 -7.56 2.58
CA ARG A 14 5.02 -8.86 2.98
C ARG A 14 5.18 -9.10 4.48
N GLY A 15 6.35 -8.77 5.03
CA GLY A 15 6.60 -8.85 6.47
C GLY A 15 5.62 -7.99 7.27
N ASP A 16 5.42 -6.73 6.85
CA ASP A 16 4.42 -5.86 7.50
C ASP A 16 2.99 -6.42 7.36
N LEU A 17 2.64 -7.03 6.23
CA LEU A 17 1.29 -7.59 6.07
C LEU A 17 1.06 -8.78 7.00
N LEU A 18 2.09 -9.62 7.20
CA LEU A 18 2.06 -10.69 8.19
C LEU A 18 1.93 -10.14 9.61
N ASP A 19 2.70 -9.10 9.96
CA ASP A 19 2.57 -8.43 11.25
C ASP A 19 1.17 -7.81 11.45
N ALA A 20 0.53 -7.33 10.38
CA ALA A 20 -0.83 -6.81 10.41
C ALA A 20 -1.86 -7.92 10.68
N GLU A 21 -1.69 -9.09 10.06
CA GLU A 21 -2.50 -10.29 10.25
C GLU A 21 -2.38 -10.81 11.69
N ASP A 22 -1.17 -11.03 12.17
CA ASP A 22 -0.89 -11.47 13.54
C ASP A 22 -1.50 -10.50 14.57
N ALA A 23 -1.39 -9.20 14.32
CA ALA A 23 -2.01 -8.18 15.17
C ALA A 23 -3.54 -8.26 15.14
N LEU A 24 -4.13 -8.55 13.98
CA LEU A 24 -5.58 -8.64 13.81
C LEU A 24 -6.12 -9.83 14.61
N GLU A 25 -5.48 -11.00 14.49
CA GLU A 25 -5.85 -12.21 15.24
C GLU A 25 -5.76 -12.01 16.76
N ARG A 26 -4.80 -11.20 17.22
CA ARG A 26 -4.56 -10.90 18.64
C ARG A 26 -5.41 -9.75 19.18
N GLY A 27 -6.31 -9.17 18.39
CA GLY A 27 -7.14 -8.05 18.82
C GLY A 27 -6.39 -6.72 18.96
N ARG A 28 -5.25 -6.58 18.30
CA ARG A 28 -4.38 -5.39 18.35
C ARG A 28 -4.70 -4.45 17.18
N TRP A 29 -5.93 -3.95 17.12
CA TRP A 29 -6.50 -3.20 16.00
C TRP A 29 -5.63 -2.05 15.49
N PHE A 30 -5.11 -1.22 16.40
CA PHE A 30 -4.21 -0.12 16.04
C PHE A 30 -2.90 -0.60 15.40
N ARG A 31 -2.38 -1.76 15.79
CA ARG A 31 -1.18 -2.36 15.18
C ARG A 31 -1.49 -2.94 13.82
N THR A 32 -2.64 -3.59 13.64
CA THR A 32 -3.10 -4.01 12.31
C THR A 32 -3.15 -2.83 11.36
N ALA A 33 -3.75 -1.71 11.77
CA ALA A 33 -3.86 -0.52 10.94
C ALA A 33 -2.50 0.15 10.66
N PHE A 34 -1.60 0.18 11.65
CA PHE A 34 -0.23 0.66 11.46
C PHE A 34 0.53 -0.15 10.41
N PHE A 35 0.54 -1.48 10.57
CA PHE A 35 1.26 -2.37 9.67
C PHE A 35 0.61 -2.46 8.29
N ALA A 36 -0.72 -2.32 8.19
CA ALA A 36 -1.41 -2.15 6.91
C ALA A 36 -0.93 -0.88 6.17
N GLN A 37 -0.76 0.24 6.88
CA GLN A 37 -0.19 1.46 6.27
C GLN A 37 1.26 1.24 5.84
N GLN A 38 2.09 0.60 6.66
CA GLN A 38 3.49 0.31 6.32
C GLN A 38 3.62 -0.64 5.11
N THR A 39 2.77 -1.67 5.04
CA THR A 39 2.67 -2.57 3.89
C THR A 39 2.50 -1.78 2.59
N VAL A 40 1.49 -0.90 2.55
CA VAL A 40 1.19 -0.11 1.34
C VAL A 40 2.30 0.89 1.03
N GLU A 41 2.84 1.57 2.03
CA GLU A 41 3.97 2.50 1.85
C GLU A 41 5.16 1.79 1.20
N LYS A 42 5.59 0.65 1.75
CA LYS A 42 6.75 -0.10 1.24
C LYS A 42 6.47 -0.72 -0.14
N ALA A 43 5.25 -1.21 -0.36
CA ALA A 43 4.83 -1.73 -1.66
C ALA A 43 4.91 -0.64 -2.75
N PHE A 44 4.38 0.56 -2.49
CA PHE A 44 4.50 1.68 -3.44
C PHE A 44 5.94 2.12 -3.63
N LYS A 45 6.76 2.14 -2.57
CA LYS A 45 8.19 2.46 -2.70
C LYS A 45 8.96 1.47 -3.58
N ALA A 46 8.57 0.19 -3.59
CA ALA A 46 9.14 -0.79 -4.51
C ALA A 46 8.94 -0.39 -5.98
N LEU A 47 7.79 0.22 -6.31
CA LEU A 47 7.47 0.61 -7.68
C LEU A 47 8.32 1.77 -8.21
N PHE A 48 8.91 2.60 -7.35
CA PHE A 48 9.81 3.69 -7.81
C PHE A 48 11.02 3.14 -8.57
N PHE A 49 11.55 1.99 -8.17
CA PHE A 49 12.68 1.35 -8.86
C PHE A 49 12.30 0.83 -10.26
N VAL A 50 11.02 0.53 -10.50
CA VAL A 50 10.54 -0.06 -11.76
C VAL A 50 9.94 1.02 -12.67
N ALA A 51 9.02 1.83 -12.14
CA ALA A 51 8.25 2.83 -12.86
C ALA A 51 9.03 4.14 -13.09
N LYS A 52 9.79 4.60 -12.08
CA LYS A 52 10.58 5.85 -12.14
C LYS A 52 12.07 5.60 -12.34
N ARG A 53 12.54 4.35 -12.22
CA ARG A 53 13.96 3.94 -12.30
C ARG A 53 14.87 4.69 -11.32
N GLY A 54 14.35 5.04 -10.15
CA GLY A 54 15.06 5.80 -9.13
C GLY A 54 14.68 5.39 -7.71
N GLU A 55 15.35 6.00 -6.74
CA GLU A 55 15.08 5.79 -5.33
C GLU A 55 13.71 6.35 -4.94
N PRO A 56 12.98 5.68 -4.03
CA PRO A 56 11.72 6.20 -3.51
C PRO A 56 11.95 7.45 -2.64
N PRO A 57 11.01 8.41 -2.65
CA PRO A 57 11.09 9.59 -1.81
C PRO A 57 10.88 9.24 -0.33
N LYS A 58 11.35 10.11 0.57
CA LYS A 58 11.15 9.99 2.03
C LYS A 58 9.74 10.43 2.46
N ILE A 59 8.72 10.04 1.70
CA ILE A 59 7.32 10.32 1.94
C ILE A 59 6.68 9.13 2.65
N ARG A 60 5.74 9.41 3.56
CA ARG A 60 4.96 8.40 4.31
C ARG A 60 3.50 8.33 3.87
N ALA A 61 2.99 9.42 3.32
CA ALA A 61 1.63 9.48 2.79
C ALA A 61 1.52 8.57 1.54
N VAL A 62 0.69 7.54 1.63
CA VAL A 62 0.48 6.58 0.55
C VAL A 62 -0.21 7.22 -0.66
N THR A 63 -1.06 8.22 -0.42
CA THR A 63 -1.72 8.99 -1.48
C THR A 63 -0.75 9.83 -2.30
N GLU A 64 0.29 10.38 -1.67
CA GLU A 64 1.32 11.16 -2.38
C GLU A 64 2.24 10.24 -3.18
N LEU A 65 2.67 9.11 -2.59
CA LEU A 65 3.43 8.08 -3.31
C LEU A 65 2.64 7.59 -4.53
N TYR A 66 1.35 7.33 -4.35
CA TYR A 66 0.47 6.91 -5.43
C TYR A 66 0.34 7.97 -6.53
N ALA A 67 0.12 9.24 -6.18
CA ALA A 67 0.01 10.32 -7.17
C ALA A 67 1.23 10.39 -8.09
N ILE A 68 2.44 10.23 -7.54
CA ILE A 68 3.68 10.21 -8.32
C ILE A 68 3.76 8.97 -9.22
N LEU A 69 3.33 7.81 -8.73
CA LEU A 69 3.33 6.54 -9.49
C LEU A 69 2.27 6.52 -10.61
N LYS A 70 1.15 7.22 -10.41
CA LYS A 70 0.06 7.33 -11.39
C LYS A 70 0.53 7.92 -12.71
N GLU A 71 1.42 8.91 -12.66
CA GLU A 71 2.08 9.50 -13.83
C GLU A 71 2.88 8.49 -14.67
N SER A 72 3.26 7.35 -14.08
CA SER A 72 4.03 6.28 -14.73
C SER A 72 3.15 5.10 -15.17
N GLY A 73 1.82 5.27 -15.20
CA GLY A 73 0.88 4.26 -15.66
C GLY A 73 0.55 3.18 -14.62
N PHE A 74 0.90 3.38 -13.34
CA PHE A 74 0.40 2.55 -12.26
C PHE A 74 -1.01 3.03 -11.86
N ALA A 75 -2.03 2.27 -12.24
CA ALA A 75 -3.43 2.59 -11.98
C ALA A 75 -4.16 1.38 -11.36
N PRO A 76 -4.27 1.30 -10.03
CA PRO A 76 -5.17 0.37 -9.37
C PRO A 76 -6.63 0.79 -9.65
N SER A 77 -7.59 -0.03 -9.21
CA SER A 77 -9.01 0.32 -9.38
C SER A 77 -9.35 1.62 -8.63
N PRO A 78 -10.33 2.43 -9.11
CA PRO A 78 -10.72 3.67 -8.44
C PRO A 78 -11.08 3.48 -6.95
N GLU A 79 -11.66 2.33 -6.61
CA GLU A 79 -12.00 1.98 -5.23
C GLU A 79 -10.75 1.82 -4.36
N LEU A 80 -9.68 1.24 -4.90
CA LEU A 80 -8.40 1.13 -4.17
C LEU A 80 -7.73 2.48 -4.00
N GLU A 81 -7.82 3.37 -5.00
CA GLU A 81 -7.34 4.76 -4.91
C GLU A 81 -8.06 5.52 -3.79
N GLU A 82 -9.40 5.47 -3.77
CA GLU A 82 -10.21 6.14 -2.76
C GLU A 82 -9.95 5.59 -1.35
N GLN A 83 -9.98 4.26 -1.21
CA GLN A 83 -9.81 3.61 0.09
C GLN A 83 -8.40 3.80 0.67
N SER A 84 -7.36 3.92 -0.16
CA SER A 84 -5.97 4.11 0.32
C SER A 84 -5.78 5.38 1.15
N ARG A 85 -6.65 6.40 0.98
CA ARG A 85 -6.57 7.65 1.76
C ARG A 85 -6.70 7.44 3.26
N VAL A 86 -7.51 6.47 3.69
CA VAL A 86 -7.72 6.20 5.11
C VAL A 86 -6.42 5.76 5.80
N LEU A 87 -5.52 5.09 5.06
CA LEU A 87 -4.29 4.54 5.62
C LEU A 87 -3.34 5.63 6.14
N ASN A 88 -3.34 6.83 5.53
CA ASN A 88 -2.45 7.91 5.93
C ASN A 88 -2.59 8.28 7.42
N LYS A 89 -3.81 8.28 7.96
CA LYS A 89 -4.04 8.65 9.37
C LYS A 89 -3.37 7.65 10.31
N TYR A 90 -3.38 6.36 9.95
CA TYR A 90 -2.87 5.29 10.77
C TYR A 90 -1.36 5.38 10.99
N TYR A 91 -0.61 6.05 10.12
CA TYR A 91 0.80 6.32 10.41
C TYR A 91 0.94 7.14 11.70
N THR A 92 0.11 8.14 11.95
CA THR A 92 0.31 9.06 13.07
C THR A 92 -0.50 8.65 14.30
N VAL A 93 -1.80 8.39 14.14
CA VAL A 93 -2.74 8.16 15.26
C VAL A 93 -2.51 6.84 16.01
N THR A 94 -1.76 5.90 15.43
CA THR A 94 -1.44 4.61 16.08
C THR A 94 -0.12 4.64 16.85
N ARG A 95 0.60 5.79 16.82
CA ARG A 95 1.92 5.93 17.46
C ARG A 95 1.96 6.96 18.57
N TYR A 96 1.31 8.11 18.38
CA TYR A 96 1.49 9.24 19.28
C TYR A 96 0.19 9.62 20.00
N PRO A 97 0.21 9.76 21.34
CA PRO A 97 -0.99 10.08 22.11
C PRO A 97 -1.63 11.43 21.75
N ASP A 98 -0.82 12.43 21.39
CA ASP A 98 -1.28 13.75 20.93
C ASP A 98 -2.06 13.65 19.61
N ALA A 99 -1.57 12.87 18.66
CA ALA A 99 -2.29 12.63 17.40
C ALA A 99 -3.54 11.75 17.58
N ALA A 100 -3.52 10.84 18.54
CA ALA A 100 -4.66 10.00 18.90
C ALA A 100 -5.71 10.74 19.74
N ASN A 101 -5.37 11.91 20.29
CA ASN A 101 -6.14 12.57 21.35
C ASN A 101 -6.47 11.60 22.51
N GLY A 102 -5.55 10.70 22.85
CA GLY A 102 -5.80 9.58 23.75
C GLY A 102 -4.75 8.47 23.64
N LEU A 103 -5.08 7.26 24.10
CA LEU A 103 -4.19 6.12 23.94
C LEU A 103 -4.20 5.66 22.47
N PRO A 104 -3.03 5.52 21.80
CA PRO A 104 -3.00 5.02 20.42
C PRO A 104 -3.59 3.63 20.23
N SER A 105 -3.67 2.82 21.30
CA SER A 105 -4.33 1.51 21.28
C SER A 105 -5.85 1.58 21.12
N GLU A 106 -6.45 2.75 21.36
CA GLU A 106 -7.88 3.00 21.31
C GLU A 106 -8.30 3.80 20.07
N SER A 107 -7.36 4.17 19.20
CA SER A 107 -7.61 5.04 18.04
C SER A 107 -8.18 4.32 16.82
N VAL A 108 -8.32 2.99 16.89
CA VAL A 108 -8.76 2.13 15.79
C VAL A 108 -9.65 1.03 16.34
N ASP A 109 -10.84 0.87 15.77
CA ASP A 109 -11.74 -0.23 16.09
C ASP A 109 -11.47 -1.50 15.23
N ARG A 110 -12.16 -2.59 15.57
CA ARG A 110 -12.03 -3.86 14.84
C ARG A 110 -12.40 -3.73 13.36
N VAL A 111 -13.47 -3.02 13.03
CA VAL A 111 -13.97 -2.87 11.66
C VAL A 111 -12.98 -2.07 10.82
N GLU A 112 -12.41 -1.01 11.38
CA GLU A 112 -11.34 -0.24 10.76
C GLU A 112 -10.09 -1.09 10.52
N ALA A 113 -9.68 -1.90 11.51
CA ALA A 113 -8.53 -2.80 11.37
C ALA A 113 -8.74 -3.86 10.28
N GLU A 114 -9.89 -4.53 10.24
CA GLU A 114 -10.23 -5.52 9.21
C GLU A 114 -10.25 -4.89 7.81
N ARG A 115 -10.78 -3.66 7.68
CA ARG A 115 -10.76 -2.92 6.42
C ARG A 115 -9.36 -2.53 5.99
N ALA A 116 -8.54 -2.04 6.93
CA ALA A 116 -7.15 -1.67 6.66
C ALA A 116 -6.31 -2.86 6.21
N TYR A 117 -6.42 -4.01 6.88
CA TYR A 117 -5.73 -5.24 6.50
C TYR A 117 -6.14 -5.70 5.09
N ASN A 118 -7.44 -5.81 4.82
CA ASN A 118 -7.93 -6.26 3.51
C ASN A 118 -7.52 -5.33 2.38
N LEU A 119 -7.52 -4.02 2.63
CA LEU A 119 -7.04 -3.03 1.69
C LEU A 119 -5.55 -3.20 1.40
N ALA A 120 -4.72 -3.30 2.45
CA ALA A 120 -3.27 -3.48 2.31
C ALA A 120 -2.92 -4.75 1.53
N ARG A 121 -3.61 -5.86 1.82
CA ARG A 121 -3.46 -7.13 1.08
C ARG A 121 -3.75 -6.94 -0.42
N ARG A 122 -4.90 -6.37 -0.76
CA ARG A 122 -5.30 -6.14 -2.17
C ARG A 122 -4.34 -5.21 -2.90
N VAL A 123 -3.83 -4.18 -2.23
CA VAL A 123 -2.84 -3.26 -2.80
C VAL A 123 -1.51 -3.98 -3.05
N LEU A 124 -1.02 -4.77 -2.08
CA LEU A 124 0.22 -5.53 -2.23
C LEU A 124 0.12 -6.51 -3.41
N GLU A 125 -0.96 -7.27 -3.50
CA GLU A 125 -1.23 -8.19 -4.62
C GLU A 125 -1.24 -7.48 -5.99
N HIS A 126 -1.73 -6.24 -6.04
CA HIS A 126 -1.72 -5.45 -7.27
C HIS A 126 -0.32 -4.93 -7.61
N VAL A 127 0.43 -4.47 -6.62
CA VAL A 127 1.82 -4.01 -6.76
C VAL A 127 2.72 -5.14 -7.25
N GLU A 128 2.59 -6.34 -6.70
CA GLU A 128 3.38 -7.52 -7.09
C GLU A 128 3.15 -7.88 -8.55
N ARG A 129 1.87 -7.94 -8.97
CA ARG A 129 1.52 -8.18 -10.38
C ARG A 129 2.10 -7.11 -11.31
N TYR A 130 2.04 -5.83 -10.92
CA TYR A 130 2.63 -4.76 -11.71
C TYR A 130 4.16 -4.89 -11.81
N ALA A 131 4.83 -5.22 -10.70
CA ALA A 131 6.28 -5.39 -10.65
C ALA A 131 6.78 -6.57 -11.51
N GLU A 132 5.99 -7.65 -11.61
CA GLU A 132 6.29 -8.82 -12.44
C GLU A 132 6.10 -8.56 -13.95
N GLN A 133 5.02 -7.88 -14.33
CA GLN A 133 4.69 -7.68 -15.75
C GLN A 133 5.37 -6.44 -16.36
N GLY A 134 5.81 -5.50 -15.53
CA GLY A 134 6.47 -4.27 -15.91
C GLY A 134 5.51 -3.21 -16.51
N PRO A 135 5.95 -1.94 -16.66
CA PRO A 135 5.07 -0.82 -17.03
C PRO A 135 4.41 -0.94 -18.41
N ARG A 136 4.94 -1.80 -19.29
CA ARG A 136 4.53 -1.91 -20.71
C ARG A 136 3.37 -2.88 -20.96
N SER A 137 3.03 -3.77 -20.01
CA SER A 137 1.97 -4.76 -20.21
C SER A 137 0.57 -4.25 -19.81
N CYS A 138 0.48 -3.37 -18.80
CA CYS A 138 -0.82 -2.89 -18.28
C CYS A 138 -1.53 -1.92 -19.24
N GLY A 139 -0.79 -1.12 -20.03
CA GLY A 139 -1.39 -0.21 -21.01
C GLY A 139 -2.03 -0.92 -22.21
N ALA A 140 -1.53 -2.10 -22.59
CA ALA A 140 -2.01 -2.86 -23.74
C ALA A 140 -3.26 -3.70 -23.45
N ALA A 141 -3.61 -3.90 -22.17
CA ALA A 141 -4.83 -4.60 -21.77
C ALA A 141 -6.07 -3.67 -21.84
N LEU A 142 -5.88 -2.36 -21.62
CA LEU A 142 -6.99 -1.39 -21.70
C LEU A 142 -7.28 -0.94 -23.14
N GLY A 143 -6.27 -0.90 -24.01
CA GLY A 143 -6.43 -0.51 -25.42
C GLY A 143 -7.19 -1.54 -26.28
N ARG A 144 -7.18 -2.82 -25.91
CA ARG A 144 -7.88 -3.89 -26.66
C ARG A 144 -9.35 -4.06 -26.30
N ALA A 145 -9.83 -3.43 -25.24
CA ALA A 145 -11.25 -3.47 -24.86
C ALA A 145 -12.08 -2.35 -25.52
N ILE A 146 -11.46 -1.39 -26.22
CA ILE A 146 -12.13 -0.24 -26.84
C ILE A 146 -12.27 -0.41 -28.36
N GLU A 147 -11.54 -1.35 -28.98
CA GLU A 147 -11.62 -1.61 -30.43
C GLU A 147 -12.57 -2.76 -30.82
N GLU A 148 -13.24 -3.41 -29.86
CA GLU A 148 -14.22 -4.49 -30.11
C GLU A 148 -15.65 -4.15 -29.63
N GLY A 149 -15.98 -2.85 -29.50
CA GLY A 149 -17.32 -2.35 -29.12
C GLY A 149 -18.00 -1.56 -30.22
#